data_AF-A0A6I9UVT3-F1
#
_entry.id   AF-A0A6I9UVT3-F1
#
_cell.length_a   1.000
_cell.length_b   1.000
_cell.length_c   1.000
_cell.angle_alpha   90.00
_cell.angle_beta   90.00
_cell.angle_gamma   90.00
#
_symmetry.space_group_name_H-M   'P 1'
#
loop_
_entity.id
_entity.type
_entity.pdbx_description
1 polymer ?
#
loop_
_entity_poly.entity_id
_entity_poly.type
_entity_poly.pdbx_seq_one_letter_code
_entity_poly.pdbx_strand_id
1 'polypeptide(L)'
;MSRQDICFLVFLGMLQVLALARAEIEGWEMDSGELYSNVEGAYSVRFGKTEYTVWHRQPLSWQSAYEFCERYNSSLVVLNEREKIVKLQLFLVKNNFVQARVNDEEPGFIYWIGGNDLEELNKWKWIPINKPFTYTHWLVGEPTRSSSQRCVEMGDKALGRWSNSPCSFKRYFICERSFKSVRQRTEL
;
A
#
# COMPACT_ATOMS: atom_id res chain seq x y z
N MET A 1 43.01 15.95 34.74
CA MET A 1 42.59 15.00 33.69
C MET A 1 43.63 15.06 32.59
N SER A 2 44.34 13.95 32.33
CA SER A 2 45.44 13.95 31.38
C SER A 2 44.91 14.03 29.94
N ARG A 3 45.75 14.47 29.00
CA ARG A 3 45.41 14.53 27.56
C ARG A 3 45.01 13.15 27.01
N GLN A 4 45.55 12.08 27.60
CA GLN A 4 45.21 10.70 27.25
C GLN A 4 43.80 10.33 27.73
N ASP A 5 43.38 10.78 28.92
CA ASP A 5 42.04 10.54 29.46
C ASP A 5 40.95 11.23 28.62
N ILE A 6 41.23 12.44 28.12
CA ILE A 6 40.32 13.17 27.22
C ILE A 6 40.18 12.43 25.89
N CYS A 7 41.28 11.92 25.32
CA CYS A 7 41.21 11.11 24.10
C CYS A 7 40.40 9.82 24.30
N PHE A 8 40.58 9.12 25.42
CA PHE A 8 39.80 7.92 25.73
C PHE A 8 38.30 8.21 25.87
N LEU A 9 37.93 9.29 26.55
CA LEU A 9 36.53 9.70 26.69
C LEU A 9 35.91 10.12 25.35
N VAL A 10 36.65 10.81 24.48
CA VAL A 10 36.21 11.15 23.12
C VAL A 10 36.05 9.90 22.27
N PHE A 11 36.98 8.94 22.36
CA PHE A 11 36.88 7.66 21.64
C PHE A 11 35.70 6.81 22.11
N LEU A 12 35.49 6.69 23.42
CA LEU A 12 34.34 6.00 24.00
C LEU A 12 33.03 6.68 23.61
N GLY A 13 33.00 8.02 23.62
CA GLY A 13 31.86 8.81 23.15
C GLY A 13 31.56 8.60 21.66
N MET A 14 32.58 8.59 20.80
CA MET A 14 32.42 8.29 19.37
C MET A 14 31.96 6.86 19.13
N LEU A 15 32.48 5.88 19.87
CA LEU A 15 32.01 4.49 19.82
C LEU A 15 30.56 4.34 20.26
N GLN A 16 30.13 5.07 21.30
CA GLN A 16 28.74 5.09 21.75
C GLN A 16 27.82 5.76 20.72
N VAL A 17 28.22 6.88 20.11
CA VAL A 17 27.45 7.55 19.05
C VAL A 17 27.39 6.67 17.79
N LEU A 18 28.46 5.99 17.41
CA LEU A 18 28.47 5.03 16.32
C LEU A 18 27.61 3.80 16.62
N ALA A 19 27.60 3.32 17.87
CA ALA A 19 26.74 2.22 18.30
C ALA A 19 25.26 2.63 18.34
N LEU A 20 24.95 3.87 18.74
CA LEU A 20 23.60 4.44 18.70
C LEU A 20 23.14 4.69 17.26
N ALA A 21 24.00 5.25 16.41
CA ALA A 21 23.73 5.40 14.98
C ALA A 21 23.57 4.03 14.29
N ARG A 22 24.35 3.03 14.70
CA ARG A 22 24.21 1.64 14.25
C ARG A 22 22.91 1.02 14.74
N ALA A 23 22.49 1.28 15.97
CA ALA A 23 21.19 0.85 16.50
C ALA A 23 20.01 1.55 15.81
N GLU A 24 20.16 2.83 15.42
CA GLU A 24 19.19 3.54 14.58
C GLU A 24 19.14 2.95 13.16
N ILE A 25 20.27 2.56 12.57
CA ILE A 25 20.32 1.92 11.24
C ILE A 25 19.80 0.47 11.28
N GLU A 26 20.10 -0.30 12.33
CA GLU A 26 19.60 -1.67 12.55
C GLU A 26 18.09 -1.66 12.87
N GLY A 27 17.54 -0.54 13.38
CA GLY A 27 16.09 -0.31 13.50
C GLY A 27 15.38 0.00 12.18
N TRP A 28 16.13 0.19 11.08
CA TRP A 28 15.60 0.40 9.72
C TRP A 28 15.81 -0.83 8.86
N GLU A 29 15.63 -2.02 9.43
CA GLU A 29 15.34 -3.20 8.63
C GLU A 29 13.92 -3.01 8.08
N MET A 30 13.86 -2.36 6.91
CA MET A 30 12.65 -2.20 6.13
C MET A 30 12.21 -3.59 5.69
N ASP A 31 11.42 -4.26 6.55
CA ASP A 31 10.88 -5.61 6.42
C ASP A 31 10.69 -5.94 4.93
N SER A 32 11.65 -6.68 4.37
CA SER A 32 11.69 -6.97 2.94
C SER A 32 10.64 -8.03 2.69
N GLY A 33 9.38 -7.59 2.54
CA GLY A 33 8.25 -8.49 2.48
C GLY A 33 8.46 -9.63 1.50
N GLU A 34 8.10 -10.84 1.92
CA GLU A 34 8.29 -12.06 1.13
C GLU A 34 7.32 -12.08 -0.06
N LEU A 35 7.85 -12.03 -1.28
CA LEU A 35 7.06 -12.20 -2.49
C LEU A 35 6.71 -13.69 -2.66
N TYR A 36 5.43 -13.98 -2.88
CA TYR A 36 5.01 -15.31 -3.32
C TYR A 36 3.85 -15.23 -4.31
N SER A 37 3.78 -16.21 -5.22
CA SER A 37 2.65 -16.39 -6.11
C SER A 37 1.56 -17.19 -5.41
N ASN A 38 0.31 -16.75 -5.50
CA ASN A 38 -0.82 -17.58 -5.07
C ASN A 38 -1.27 -18.54 -6.19
N VAL A 39 -2.11 -19.51 -5.84
CA VAL A 39 -2.60 -20.57 -6.76
C VAL A 39 -3.36 -19.97 -7.97
N GLU A 40 -3.87 -18.76 -7.82
CA GLU A 40 -4.56 -17.98 -8.84
C GLU A 40 -3.67 -16.92 -9.50
N GLY A 41 -2.35 -17.08 -9.40
CA GLY A 41 -1.33 -16.30 -10.12
C GLY A 41 -1.48 -14.80 -9.92
N ALA A 42 -1.91 -14.42 -8.73
CA ALA A 42 -1.70 -13.11 -8.18
C ALA A 42 -0.41 -13.13 -7.34
N TYR A 43 0.17 -11.95 -7.17
CA TYR A 43 1.41 -11.76 -6.42
C TYR A 43 1.11 -11.13 -5.08
N SER A 44 1.60 -11.76 -4.02
CA SER A 44 1.38 -11.32 -2.65
C SER A 44 2.69 -10.90 -2.00
N VAL A 45 2.61 -9.90 -1.12
CA VAL A 45 3.69 -9.48 -0.23
C VAL A 45 3.15 -9.25 1.16
N ARG A 46 3.91 -9.67 2.17
CA ARG A 46 3.55 -9.45 3.57
C ARG A 46 4.53 -8.46 4.22
N PHE A 47 3.99 -7.48 4.91
CA PHE A 47 4.74 -6.55 5.76
C PHE A 47 4.16 -6.65 7.18
N GLY A 48 4.88 -7.29 8.09
CA GLY A 48 4.38 -7.61 9.43
C GLY A 48 3.05 -8.36 9.42
N LYS A 49 1.99 -7.71 9.92
CA LYS A 49 0.63 -8.29 10.04
C LYS A 49 -0.29 -7.97 8.87
N THR A 50 0.21 -7.29 7.84
CA THR A 50 -0.60 -6.90 6.68
C THR A 50 -0.03 -7.56 5.43
N GLU A 51 -0.92 -8.15 4.64
CA GLU A 51 -0.60 -8.77 3.38
C GLU A 51 -1.34 -8.05 2.26
N TYR A 52 -0.60 -7.71 1.20
CA TYR A 52 -1.11 -7.09 0.00
C TYR A 52 -1.06 -8.10 -1.13
N THR A 53 -2.13 -8.22 -1.91
CA THR A 53 -2.22 -9.14 -3.04
C THR A 53 -2.62 -8.37 -4.29
N VAL A 54 -1.78 -8.44 -5.33
CA VAL A 54 -1.98 -7.79 -6.63
C VAL A 54 -2.62 -8.77 -7.61
N TRP A 55 -3.83 -8.45 -8.04
CA TRP A 55 -4.62 -9.23 -8.99
C TRP A 55 -4.54 -8.61 -10.38
N HIS A 56 -3.75 -9.22 -11.26
CA HIS A 56 -3.42 -8.67 -12.59
C HIS A 56 -3.79 -9.58 -13.78
N ARG A 57 -4.52 -10.69 -13.55
CA ARG A 57 -4.96 -11.57 -14.66
C ARG A 57 -6.26 -11.12 -15.32
N GLN A 58 -7.23 -10.71 -14.51
CA GLN A 58 -8.56 -10.35 -14.98
C GLN A 58 -8.97 -9.00 -14.39
N PRO A 59 -9.11 -7.96 -15.22
CA PRO A 59 -9.55 -6.66 -14.74
C PRO A 59 -11.06 -6.68 -14.43
N LEU A 60 -11.45 -6.04 -13.33
CA LEU A 60 -12.81 -6.02 -12.80
C LEU A 60 -13.31 -4.59 -12.61
N SER A 61 -14.62 -4.40 -12.55
CA SER A 61 -15.23 -3.14 -12.09
C SER A 61 -14.95 -2.97 -10.61
N TRP A 62 -14.96 -1.73 -10.11
CA TRP A 62 -14.61 -1.45 -8.71
C TRP A 62 -15.45 -2.28 -7.73
N GLN A 63 -16.77 -2.35 -7.95
CA GLN A 63 -17.69 -3.15 -7.14
C GLN A 63 -17.34 -4.64 -7.17
N SER A 64 -17.05 -5.18 -8.36
CA SER A 64 -16.71 -6.60 -8.52
C SER A 64 -15.35 -6.93 -7.93
N ALA A 65 -14.39 -6.00 -7.97
CA ALA A 65 -13.09 -6.14 -7.32
C ALA A 65 -13.21 -6.12 -5.79
N TYR A 66 -14.08 -5.24 -5.26
CA TYR A 66 -14.42 -5.22 -3.83
C TYR A 66 -14.99 -6.57 -3.37
N GLU A 67 -16.04 -7.04 -4.03
CA GLU A 67 -16.65 -8.34 -3.76
C GLU A 67 -15.66 -9.50 -3.93
N PHE A 68 -14.75 -9.39 -4.90
CA PHE A 68 -13.68 -10.36 -5.08
C PHE A 68 -12.80 -10.40 -3.83
N CYS A 69 -12.23 -9.29 -3.38
CA CYS A 69 -11.38 -9.28 -2.19
C CYS A 69 -12.09 -9.85 -0.95
N GLU A 70 -13.36 -9.50 -0.74
CA GLU A 70 -14.17 -9.99 0.39
C GLU A 70 -14.31 -11.52 0.39
N ARG A 71 -14.53 -12.14 -0.79
CA ARG A 71 -14.58 -13.61 -0.92
C ARG A 71 -13.28 -14.31 -0.52
N TYR A 72 -12.15 -13.62 -0.56
CA TYR A 72 -10.84 -14.15 -0.14
C TYR A 72 -10.43 -13.69 1.27
N ASN A 73 -11.41 -13.33 2.12
CA ASN A 73 -11.16 -12.85 3.49
C ASN A 73 -10.18 -11.67 3.54
N SER A 74 -10.31 -10.78 2.58
CA SER A 74 -9.51 -9.56 2.42
C SER A 74 -10.44 -8.42 2.01
N SER A 75 -9.90 -7.23 1.77
CA SER A 75 -10.68 -6.09 1.26
C SER A 75 -9.86 -5.31 0.24
N LEU A 76 -10.46 -4.43 -0.56
CA LEU A 76 -9.66 -3.51 -1.39
C LEU A 76 -8.72 -2.70 -0.48
N VAL A 77 -7.48 -2.50 -0.94
CA VAL A 77 -6.44 -1.89 -0.11
C VAL A 77 -6.83 -0.50 0.39
N VAL A 78 -6.57 -0.26 1.67
CA VAL A 78 -6.83 1.03 2.33
C VAL A 78 -5.50 1.76 2.52
N LEU A 79 -5.32 2.87 1.81
CA LEU A 79 -4.08 3.64 1.80
C LEU A 79 -4.21 4.92 2.65
N ASN A 80 -4.64 4.76 3.90
CA ASN A 80 -4.87 5.85 4.86
C ASN A 80 -3.61 6.26 5.65
N GLU A 81 -2.48 5.60 5.44
CA GLU A 81 -1.22 5.81 6.17
C GLU A 81 -0.04 5.91 5.19
N ARG A 82 0.88 6.86 5.45
CA ARG A 82 2.04 7.09 4.58
C ARG A 82 2.92 5.84 4.42
N GLU A 83 3.14 5.13 5.52
CA GLU A 83 3.97 3.93 5.53
C GLU A 83 3.41 2.84 4.60
N LYS A 84 2.09 2.61 4.63
CA LYS A 84 1.41 1.64 3.74
C LYS A 84 1.59 2.00 2.26
N ILE A 85 1.46 3.29 1.93
CA ILE A 85 1.65 3.79 0.56
C ILE A 85 3.07 3.53 0.08
N VAL A 86 4.07 3.92 0.87
CA VAL A 86 5.48 3.76 0.50
C VAL A 86 5.83 2.28 0.34
N LYS A 87 5.44 1.42 1.29
CA LYS A 87 5.68 -0.03 1.23
C LYS A 87 5.06 -0.66 -0.02
N LEU A 88 3.80 -0.35 -0.30
CA LEU A 88 3.09 -0.88 -1.47
C LEU A 88 3.69 -0.36 -2.78
N GLN A 89 4.01 0.94 -2.88
CA GLN A 89 4.63 1.52 -4.08
C GLN A 89 6.00 0.90 -4.36
N LEU A 90 6.84 0.77 -3.33
CA LEU A 90 8.14 0.11 -3.46
C LEU A 90 8.00 -1.33 -3.92
N PHE A 91 7.01 -2.06 -3.39
CA PHE A 91 6.71 -3.41 -3.82
C PHE A 91 6.31 -3.47 -5.31
N LEU A 92 5.39 -2.61 -5.75
CA LEU A 92 4.94 -2.59 -7.14
C LEU A 92 6.08 -2.25 -8.11
N VAL A 93 6.90 -1.26 -7.77
CA VAL A 93 8.06 -0.84 -8.58
C VAL A 93 9.12 -1.94 -8.67
N LYS A 94 9.53 -2.52 -7.53
CA LYS A 94 10.57 -3.55 -7.49
C LYS A 94 10.22 -4.80 -8.30
N ASN A 95 8.93 -5.12 -8.39
CA ASN A 95 8.44 -6.32 -9.07
C ASN A 95 7.89 -6.05 -10.48
N ASN A 96 8.14 -4.86 -11.04
CA ASN A 96 7.70 -4.49 -12.37
C ASN A 96 6.17 -4.59 -12.57
N PHE A 97 5.39 -4.38 -11.51
CA PHE A 97 3.93 -4.22 -11.52
C PHE A 97 3.52 -2.78 -11.84
N VAL A 98 4.34 -2.11 -12.62
CA VAL A 98 4.25 -0.71 -13.02
C VAL A 98 4.66 -0.61 -14.48
N GLN A 99 3.95 -1.29 -15.37
CA GLN A 99 4.18 -1.13 -16.81
C GLN A 99 3.17 -0.14 -17.40
N ALA A 100 3.68 0.71 -18.28
CA ALA A 100 2.90 1.65 -19.02
C ALA A 100 1.86 0.93 -19.90
N ARG A 101 0.67 1.52 -20.03
CA ARG A 101 -0.32 1.12 -21.04
C ARG A 101 0.35 1.17 -22.41
N VAL A 102 0.57 0.00 -23.02
CA VAL A 102 1.24 -0.10 -24.32
C VAL A 102 0.30 0.29 -25.46
N ASN A 103 -0.99 -0.04 -25.36
CA ASN A 103 -2.03 0.31 -26.34
C ASN A 103 -3.42 0.34 -25.69
N ASP A 104 -4.46 0.58 -26.50
CA ASP A 104 -5.81 0.68 -25.97
C ASP A 104 -6.39 -0.65 -25.43
N GLU A 105 -5.85 -1.78 -25.88
CA GLU A 105 -6.31 -3.14 -25.62
C GLU A 105 -5.73 -3.74 -24.33
N GLU A 106 -4.52 -3.32 -23.94
CA GLU A 106 -3.89 -3.69 -22.68
C GLU A 106 -4.03 -2.54 -21.67
N PRO A 107 -4.96 -2.62 -20.69
CA PRO A 107 -4.95 -1.64 -19.62
C PRO A 107 -3.59 -1.73 -18.94
N GLY A 108 -2.80 -0.65 -19.00
CA GLY A 108 -1.57 -0.55 -18.21
C GLY A 108 -1.87 -0.85 -16.74
N PHE A 109 -0.83 -1.06 -15.93
CA PHE A 109 -0.99 -1.46 -14.53
C PHE A 109 -1.63 -0.35 -13.68
N ILE A 110 -2.97 -0.28 -13.77
CA ILE A 110 -3.86 0.62 -13.05
C ILE A 110 -4.73 -0.25 -12.16
N TYR A 111 -4.78 0.12 -10.89
CA TYR A 111 -5.34 -0.69 -9.82
C TYR A 111 -6.49 0.00 -9.13
N TRP A 112 -7.61 -0.69 -8.94
CA TRP A 112 -8.60 -0.29 -7.95
C TRP A 112 -8.05 -0.40 -6.54
N ILE A 113 -8.33 0.62 -5.74
CA ILE A 113 -8.08 0.67 -4.28
C ILE A 113 -9.40 0.97 -3.55
N GLY A 114 -9.44 0.83 -2.23
CA GLY A 114 -10.68 0.86 -1.42
C GLY A 114 -11.35 2.23 -1.31
N GLY A 115 -10.83 3.25 -1.99
CA GLY A 115 -11.34 4.61 -1.97
C GLY A 115 -12.55 4.81 -2.89
N ASN A 116 -13.57 5.50 -2.40
CA ASN A 116 -14.68 5.98 -3.22
C ASN A 116 -15.39 7.16 -2.55
N ASP A 117 -16.26 7.85 -3.29
CA ASP A 117 -17.18 8.84 -2.74
C ASP A 117 -18.65 8.48 -3.00
N LEU A 118 -18.98 7.20 -3.23
CA LEU A 118 -20.27 6.73 -3.73
C LEU A 118 -21.47 7.14 -2.87
N GLU A 119 -21.29 7.16 -1.54
CA GLU A 119 -22.32 7.55 -0.57
C GLU A 119 -22.66 9.05 -0.69
N GLU A 120 -21.66 9.92 -0.79
CA GLU A 120 -21.85 11.36 -0.88
C GLU A 120 -20.74 12.01 -1.74
N LEU A 121 -21.15 12.71 -2.80
CA LEU A 121 -20.25 13.30 -3.78
C LEU A 121 -19.25 14.24 -3.12
N ASN A 122 -17.97 14.11 -3.48
CA ASN A 122 -16.82 14.82 -2.89
C ASN A 122 -16.50 14.46 -1.43
N LYS A 123 -17.16 13.46 -0.82
CA LYS A 123 -16.80 12.94 0.51
C LYS A 123 -16.16 11.56 0.39
N TRP A 124 -14.86 11.58 0.09
CA TRP A 124 -14.05 10.37 -0.08
C TRP A 124 -13.89 9.58 1.23
N LYS A 125 -14.16 8.28 1.16
CA LYS A 125 -14.01 7.34 2.28
C LYS A 125 -13.27 6.08 1.84
N TRP A 126 -12.58 5.48 2.80
CA TRP A 126 -11.98 4.16 2.69
C TRP A 126 -12.98 3.09 3.13
N ILE A 127 -13.28 2.15 2.25
CA ILE A 127 -14.07 0.95 2.53
C ILE A 127 -13.10 -0.22 2.74
N PRO A 128 -13.36 -1.14 3.70
CA PRO A 128 -14.57 -1.28 4.51
C PRO A 128 -14.56 -0.49 5.82
N ILE A 129 -13.46 0.17 6.18
CA ILE A 129 -13.31 0.83 7.50
C ILE A 129 -14.25 2.04 7.70
N ASN A 130 -14.92 2.50 6.64
CA ASN A 130 -15.85 3.62 6.62
C ASN A 130 -15.26 4.89 7.27
N LYS A 131 -14.01 5.19 6.94
CA LYS A 131 -13.29 6.38 7.43
C LYS A 131 -13.06 7.38 6.31
N PRO A 132 -13.21 8.69 6.56
CA PRO A 132 -12.89 9.71 5.58
C PRO A 132 -11.40 9.69 5.24
N PHE A 133 -11.05 10.23 4.09
CA PHE A 133 -9.65 10.45 3.72
C PHE A 133 -9.04 11.52 4.65
N THR A 134 -8.09 11.11 5.49
CA THR A 134 -7.30 12.02 6.36
C THR A 134 -5.94 12.37 5.74
N TYR A 135 -5.49 11.55 4.80
CA TYR A 135 -4.29 11.74 4.00
C TYR A 135 -4.62 11.42 2.55
N THR A 136 -4.00 12.14 1.63
CA THR A 136 -4.24 11.95 0.20
C THR A 136 -2.95 11.87 -0.60
N HIS A 137 -2.92 10.99 -1.60
CA HIS A 137 -1.84 10.89 -2.57
C HIS A 137 -2.36 11.11 -3.99
N TRP A 138 -3.25 12.09 -4.16
CA TRP A 138 -3.82 12.44 -5.46
C TRP A 138 -2.76 12.89 -6.47
N LEU A 139 -2.98 12.54 -7.73
CA LEU A 139 -2.29 13.13 -8.87
C LEU A 139 -2.63 14.63 -8.94
N VAL A 140 -1.71 15.42 -9.50
CA VAL A 140 -1.96 16.85 -9.69
C VAL A 140 -3.19 17.03 -10.59
N GLY A 141 -4.17 17.79 -10.10
CA GLY A 141 -5.45 18.01 -10.80
C GLY A 141 -6.57 17.04 -10.41
N GLU A 142 -6.27 16.03 -9.58
CA GLU A 142 -7.23 15.06 -9.06
C GLU A 142 -7.64 15.37 -7.61
N PRO A 143 -8.82 14.89 -7.15
CA PRO A 143 -9.85 14.25 -7.95
C PRO A 143 -10.60 15.26 -8.83
N THR A 144 -11.06 14.83 -10.01
CA THR A 144 -12.01 15.63 -10.81
C THR A 144 -13.37 15.73 -10.12
N ARG A 145 -14.08 16.84 -10.32
CA ARG A 145 -15.43 17.06 -9.75
C ARG A 145 -16.56 16.43 -10.58
N SER A 146 -16.33 15.24 -11.14
CA SER A 146 -17.31 14.55 -11.96
C SER A 146 -18.19 13.61 -11.13
N SER A 147 -19.50 13.69 -11.30
CA SER A 147 -20.45 12.74 -10.69
C SER A 147 -20.37 11.32 -11.29
N SER A 148 -19.69 11.15 -12.42
CA SER A 148 -19.50 9.83 -13.05
C SER A 148 -18.22 9.12 -12.61
N GLN A 149 -17.28 9.82 -11.98
CA GLN A 149 -15.97 9.30 -11.60
C GLN A 149 -15.84 9.23 -10.08
N ARG A 150 -16.32 8.11 -9.49
CA ARG A 150 -16.57 8.02 -8.04
C ARG A 150 -15.73 6.97 -7.32
N CYS A 151 -14.90 6.25 -8.06
CA CYS A 151 -14.03 5.19 -7.53
C CYS A 151 -12.57 5.55 -7.74
N VAL A 152 -11.73 5.21 -6.77
CA VAL A 152 -10.31 5.59 -6.77
C VAL A 152 -9.46 4.51 -7.40
N GLU A 153 -8.69 4.90 -8.41
CA GLU A 153 -7.64 4.09 -9.01
C GLU A 153 -6.26 4.65 -8.70
N MET A 154 -5.26 3.77 -8.74
CA MET A 154 -3.85 4.08 -8.59
C MET A 154 -3.11 3.54 -9.81
N GLY A 155 -2.23 4.33 -10.43
CA GLY A 155 -1.58 3.92 -11.68
C GLY A 155 -0.15 4.41 -11.86
N ASP A 156 0.54 3.75 -12.79
CA ASP A 156 1.96 3.96 -13.12
C ASP A 156 2.30 5.35 -13.69
N LYS A 157 1.49 5.91 -14.61
CA LYS A 157 1.71 7.26 -15.18
C LYS A 157 1.82 8.37 -14.14
N ALA A 158 1.33 8.10 -12.93
CA ALA A 158 1.30 9.02 -11.81
C ALA A 158 2.24 8.60 -10.68
N LEU A 159 3.14 7.63 -10.90
CA LEU A 159 4.06 7.05 -9.91
C LEU A 159 3.33 6.55 -8.66
N GLY A 160 2.21 5.86 -8.85
CA GLY A 160 1.38 5.35 -7.76
C GLY A 160 0.54 6.44 -7.07
N ARG A 161 0.41 7.64 -7.64
CA ARG A 161 -0.61 8.61 -7.24
C ARG A 161 -2.00 8.18 -7.70
N TRP A 162 -2.99 8.76 -7.03
CA TRP A 162 -4.39 8.38 -7.17
C TRP A 162 -5.14 9.31 -8.13
N SER A 163 -6.15 8.78 -8.79
CA SER A 163 -7.15 9.52 -9.57
C SER A 163 -8.53 8.92 -9.34
N ASN A 164 -9.59 9.68 -9.63
CA ASN A 164 -10.93 9.12 -9.66
C ASN A 164 -11.34 8.74 -11.08
N SER A 165 -12.18 7.70 -11.19
CA SER A 165 -12.51 7.07 -12.47
C SER A 165 -13.92 6.44 -12.39
N PRO A 166 -14.61 6.25 -13.54
CA PRO A 166 -15.90 5.57 -13.54
C PRO A 166 -15.77 4.15 -12.98
N CYS A 167 -16.56 3.83 -11.96
CA CYS A 167 -16.51 2.55 -11.25
C CYS A 167 -16.78 1.33 -12.14
N SER A 168 -17.45 1.54 -13.29
CA SER A 168 -17.74 0.51 -14.29
C SER A 168 -16.52 0.08 -15.10
N PHE A 169 -15.46 0.90 -15.12
CA PHE A 169 -14.24 0.58 -15.83
C PHE A 169 -13.57 -0.67 -15.25
N LYS A 170 -12.98 -1.47 -16.13
CA LYS A 170 -12.26 -2.67 -15.72
C LYS A 170 -10.81 -2.31 -15.42
N ARG A 171 -10.35 -2.64 -14.21
CA ARG A 171 -8.97 -2.44 -13.74
C ARG A 171 -8.48 -3.68 -13.03
N TYR A 172 -7.16 -3.83 -12.98
CA TYR A 172 -6.55 -4.68 -11.97
C TYR A 172 -6.85 -4.13 -10.58
N PHE A 173 -6.55 -4.88 -9.53
CA PHE A 173 -6.93 -4.46 -8.19
C PHE A 173 -5.97 -5.02 -7.14
N ILE A 174 -5.92 -4.33 -6.01
CA ILE A 174 -5.04 -4.71 -4.90
C ILE A 174 -5.92 -4.98 -3.70
N CYS A 175 -5.85 -6.21 -3.19
CA CYS A 175 -6.49 -6.57 -1.93
C CYS A 175 -5.50 -6.42 -0.77
N GLU A 176 -6.02 -6.11 0.41
CA GLU A 176 -5.31 -6.06 1.69
C GLU A 176 -5.99 -6.99 2.69
N ARG A 177 -5.18 -7.79 3.38
CA ARG A 177 -5.60 -8.65 4.49
C ARG A 177 -4.77 -8.32 5.73
N SER A 178 -5.45 -7.96 6.82
CA SER A 178 -4.82 -7.72 8.12
C SER A 178 -5.02 -8.91 9.05
N PHE A 179 -3.94 -9.49 9.54
CA PHE A 179 -3.96 -10.58 10.51
C PHE A 179 -4.02 -10.02 11.93
N LYS A 180 -5.17 -10.20 12.60
CA LYS A 180 -5.22 -9.98 14.06
C LYS A 180 -4.49 -11.14 14.74
N SER A 181 -3.68 -10.84 15.76
CA SER A 181 -3.13 -11.90 16.62
C SER A 181 -4.30 -12.67 17.23
N VAL A 182 -4.35 -13.99 16.99
CA VAL A 182 -5.24 -14.89 17.72
C VAL A 182 -4.88 -14.73 19.20
N ARG A 183 -5.74 -14.08 20.00
CA ARG A 183 -5.66 -14.29 21.45
C ARG A 183 -5.95 -15.78 21.64
N GLN A 184 -4.98 -16.53 22.13
CA GLN A 184 -5.20 -17.90 22.60
C GLN A 184 -6.49 -17.89 23.41
N ARG A 185 -7.46 -18.69 22.95
CA ARG A 185 -8.66 -18.98 23.73
C ARG A 185 -8.16 -19.88 24.86
N THR A 186 -7.80 -19.28 25.99
CA THR A 186 -7.52 -20.05 27.20
C THR A 186 -8.78 -20.84 27.53
N GLU A 187 -8.56 -22.11 27.79
CA GLU A 187 -9.52 -23.14 28.17
C GLU A 187 -10.49 -22.67 29.27
N LEU A 188 -11.77 -23.07 29.13
CA LEU A 188 -12.69 -23.38 30.22
C LEU A 188 -13.50 -24.61 29.81
#